data_AF-A0A0P7CJX6-F1
#
_entry.id   AF-A0A0P7CJX6-F1
#
_cell.length_a   1.000
_cell.length_b   1.000
_cell.length_c   1.000
_cell.angle_alpha   90.00
_cell.angle_beta   90.00
_cell.angle_gamma   90.00
#
_symmetry.space_group_name_H-M   'P 1'
#
loop_
_entity.id
_entity.type
_entity.pdbx_description
1 polymer ?
#
loop_
_entity_poly.entity_id
_entity_poly.type
_entity_poly.pdbx_seq_one_letter_code
_entity_poly.pdbx_strand_id
1 'polypeptide(L)'
;MDGHRADRAELRAPRHDAGPLRPAPYPWAGAAASSRGEPPITVRRYDPARYLQGLVASAWRQAADRGQAVYIQGDWPGIAVYPRSLTAVVYGGEDSLRPYAGTEDLPLRAGLVFSRAPEYDVNHPGMVPLDVLMWKLALGASRGRLPLDTPLDTPCALWEWPNFTRLIVTPGAMSVAALWARQVCTLSETISLLRLPAEDVFVFYSAAVAVDLVHPELPSRPAPLRSSAQLQPQPQPVDAPSPRRSLLRKLFDRLRPPDGPSADTTPSSHP
;
A
#
# COMPACT_ATOMS: atom_id res chain seq x y z
N MET A 1 23.98 -18.83 -88.27
CA MET A 1 24.96 -19.68 -87.58
C MET A 1 25.38 -18.89 -86.36
N ASP A 2 25.06 -19.17 -85.11
CA ASP A 2 24.36 -20.24 -84.39
C ASP A 2 23.86 -19.56 -83.08
N GLY A 3 22.76 -19.90 -82.43
CA GLY A 3 22.26 -21.23 -82.15
C GLY A 3 22.82 -21.74 -80.82
N HIS A 4 21.92 -21.99 -79.86
CA HIS A 4 22.09 -22.70 -78.56
C HIS A 4 22.35 -21.84 -77.32
N ARG A 5 21.48 -21.76 -76.29
CA ARG A 5 20.65 -22.75 -75.55
C ARG A 5 21.47 -23.69 -74.64
N ALA A 6 21.38 -23.44 -73.32
CA ALA A 6 21.26 -24.40 -72.20
C ALA A 6 21.38 -23.54 -70.92
N ASP A 7 20.37 -23.28 -70.10
CA ASP A 7 19.46 -24.16 -69.37
C ASP A 7 20.17 -25.15 -68.43
N ARG A 8 20.17 -24.82 -67.13
CA ARG A 8 20.04 -25.80 -66.04
C ARG A 8 19.52 -25.10 -64.79
N ALA A 9 18.23 -25.35 -64.50
CA ALA A 9 17.74 -25.99 -63.28
C ALA A 9 18.74 -26.05 -62.10
N GLU A 10 18.41 -25.82 -60.84
CA GLU A 10 17.15 -25.81 -60.08
C GLU A 10 17.63 -25.47 -58.66
N LEU A 11 16.86 -24.68 -57.89
CA LEU A 11 16.54 -25.03 -56.49
C LEU A 11 15.55 -23.99 -55.94
N ARG A 12 14.32 -24.47 -55.81
CA ARG A 12 13.19 -23.80 -55.15
C ARG A 12 13.39 -23.76 -53.63
N ALA A 13 13.03 -22.60 -53.07
CA ALA A 13 12.27 -22.39 -51.83
C ALA A 13 12.97 -22.67 -50.47
N PRO A 14 12.55 -22.01 -49.35
CA PRO A 14 11.28 -21.31 -49.16
C PRO A 14 11.38 -19.82 -48.81
N ARG A 15 10.31 -19.14 -49.23
CA ARG A 15 9.90 -17.81 -48.79
C ARG A 15 9.64 -17.87 -47.29
N HIS A 16 10.45 -17.16 -46.51
CA HIS A 16 10.04 -16.79 -45.16
C HIS A 16 9.05 -15.63 -45.29
N ASP A 17 7.78 -16.03 -45.25
CA ASP A 17 6.63 -15.19 -45.08
C ASP A 17 6.84 -14.30 -43.84
N ALA A 18 7.13 -13.02 -44.07
CA ALA A 18 7.12 -12.00 -43.03
C ALA A 18 5.65 -11.68 -42.72
N GLY A 19 4.99 -12.63 -42.05
CA GLY A 19 3.68 -12.41 -41.45
C GLY A 19 3.75 -11.22 -40.49
N PRO A 20 2.70 -10.39 -40.42
CA PRO A 20 2.73 -9.17 -39.63
C PRO A 20 3.00 -9.51 -38.17
N LEU A 21 3.97 -8.78 -37.60
CA LEU A 21 4.26 -8.76 -36.17
C LEU A 21 2.95 -8.71 -35.38
N ARG A 22 2.72 -9.73 -34.55
CA ARG A 22 1.63 -9.76 -33.57
C ARG A 22 1.65 -8.44 -32.77
N PRO A 23 0.53 -7.73 -32.64
CA PRO A 23 0.48 -6.57 -31.75
C PRO A 23 0.72 -7.04 -30.31
N ALA A 24 1.55 -6.30 -29.59
CA ALA A 24 1.79 -6.47 -28.16
C ALA A 24 0.45 -6.37 -27.38
N PRO A 25 0.24 -7.11 -26.27
CA PRO A 25 -1.04 -7.15 -25.58
C PRO A 25 -1.28 -5.95 -24.62
N TYR A 26 -0.70 -4.79 -24.90
CA TYR A 26 -0.88 -3.59 -24.08
C TYR A 26 -1.23 -2.38 -24.95
N PRO A 27 -2.52 -2.03 -25.10
CA PRO A 27 -2.90 -0.75 -25.65
C PRO A 27 -3.03 0.23 -24.48
N TRP A 28 -1.97 0.97 -24.15
CA TRP A 28 -2.13 2.31 -23.59
C TRP A 28 -0.97 3.24 -23.97
N ALA A 29 -0.53 3.16 -25.22
CA ALA A 29 0.12 4.31 -25.86
C ALA A 29 -0.95 5.02 -26.69
N GLY A 30 -1.51 6.10 -26.15
CA GLY A 30 -2.40 7.00 -26.88
C GLY A 30 -3.81 7.10 -26.31
N ALA A 31 -4.01 8.01 -25.36
CA ALA A 31 -5.22 8.81 -25.30
C ALA A 31 -4.91 10.14 -24.61
N ALA A 32 -4.19 11.01 -25.31
CA ALA A 32 -4.54 12.43 -25.28
C ALA A 32 -5.95 12.58 -25.89
N ALA A 33 -6.95 12.06 -25.20
CA ALA A 33 -8.34 12.34 -25.46
C ALA A 33 -8.63 13.61 -24.66
N SER A 34 -8.37 14.75 -25.29
CA SER A 34 -8.92 16.02 -24.84
C SER A 34 -10.44 15.84 -24.72
N SER A 35 -10.93 15.67 -23.50
CA SER A 35 -12.35 15.65 -23.22
C SER A 35 -12.91 17.03 -23.59
N ARG A 36 -13.79 17.01 -24.60
CA ARG A 36 -14.55 18.19 -25.01
C ARG A 36 -15.45 18.63 -23.85
N GLY A 37 -15.22 19.83 -23.34
CA GLY A 37 -16.24 20.67 -22.71
C GLY A 37 -16.39 20.60 -21.18
N GLU A 38 -15.58 19.83 -20.46
CA GLU A 38 -15.55 19.93 -18.99
C GLU A 38 -14.65 21.11 -18.60
N PRO A 39 -15.09 22.01 -17.70
CA PRO A 39 -14.23 23.09 -17.24
C PRO A 39 -12.95 22.51 -16.64
N PRO A 40 -11.77 23.13 -16.89
CA PRO A 40 -10.52 22.62 -16.37
C PRO A 40 -10.59 22.48 -14.86
N ILE A 41 -10.11 21.34 -14.35
CA ILE A 41 -10.07 21.05 -12.91
C ILE A 41 -9.34 22.21 -12.21
N THR A 42 -10.06 22.95 -11.38
CA THR A 42 -9.47 24.06 -10.63
C THR A 42 -8.69 23.50 -9.45
N VAL A 43 -7.37 23.42 -9.60
CA VAL A 43 -6.49 22.87 -8.56
C VAL A 43 -6.09 23.95 -7.57
N ARG A 44 -6.57 23.84 -6.34
CA ARG A 44 -6.05 24.63 -5.22
C ARG A 44 -4.82 23.93 -4.65
N ARG A 45 -3.79 24.71 -4.33
CA ARG A 45 -2.52 24.18 -3.82
C ARG A 45 -2.25 24.59 -2.37
N TYR A 46 -1.41 23.81 -1.68
CA TYR A 46 -0.87 24.15 -0.37
C TYR A 46 0.57 23.65 -0.24
N ASP A 47 1.34 24.28 0.63
CA ASP A 47 2.69 23.82 0.99
C ASP A 47 2.62 23.04 2.30
N PRO A 48 2.84 21.71 2.32
CA PRO A 48 2.86 20.93 3.56
C PRO A 48 3.84 21.45 4.61
N ALA A 49 4.95 22.08 4.19
CA ALA A 49 5.99 22.60 5.08
C ALA A 49 5.50 23.79 5.94
N ARG A 50 4.48 24.51 5.49
CA ARG A 50 3.90 25.67 6.21
C ARG A 50 2.90 25.28 7.30
N TYR A 51 2.61 23.99 7.47
CA TYR A 51 1.61 23.47 8.41
C TYR A 51 2.26 22.63 9.51
N LEU A 52 1.47 22.27 10.53
CA LEU A 52 1.89 21.34 11.59
C LEU A 52 2.34 19.99 11.02
N GLN A 53 1.78 19.55 9.88
CA GLN A 53 2.23 18.37 9.14
C GLN A 53 3.74 18.45 8.83
N GLY A 54 4.20 19.54 8.20
CA GLY A 54 5.60 19.72 7.83
C GLY A 54 6.55 19.81 9.03
N LEU A 55 6.07 20.37 10.14
CA LEU A 55 6.81 20.45 11.40
C LEU A 55 7.04 19.09 12.03
N VAL A 56 6.00 18.28 12.13
CA VAL A 56 6.12 16.93 12.68
C VAL A 56 6.97 16.06 11.75
N ALA A 57 6.85 16.22 10.44
CA ALA A 57 7.71 15.54 9.46
C ALA A 57 9.20 15.93 9.59
N SER A 58 9.51 17.22 9.82
CA SER A 58 10.89 17.67 10.03
C SER A 58 11.46 17.20 11.37
N ALA A 59 10.65 17.23 12.44
CA ALA A 59 11.02 16.68 13.74
C ALA A 59 11.29 15.17 13.67
N TRP A 60 10.43 14.44 12.95
CA TRP A 60 10.60 13.01 12.73
C TRP A 60 11.91 12.70 12.02
N ARG A 61 12.20 13.34 10.88
CA ARG A 61 13.46 13.15 10.16
C ARG A 61 14.66 13.43 11.06
N GLN A 62 14.60 14.53 11.79
CA GLN A 62 15.65 14.90 12.74
C GLN A 62 15.82 13.87 13.87
N ALA A 63 14.73 13.32 14.38
CA ALA A 63 14.74 12.28 15.40
C ALA A 63 15.33 10.97 14.86
N ALA A 64 14.93 10.57 13.66
CA ALA A 64 15.41 9.38 12.97
C ALA A 64 16.92 9.47 12.69
N ASP A 65 17.38 10.60 12.13
CA ASP A 65 18.80 10.84 11.80
C ASP A 65 19.69 10.76 13.04
N ARG A 66 19.20 11.20 14.20
CA ARG A 66 19.95 11.19 15.47
C ARG A 66 19.72 9.94 16.31
N GLY A 67 18.76 9.09 15.94
CA GLY A 67 18.30 7.97 16.77
C GLY A 67 17.79 8.38 18.15
N GLN A 68 17.33 9.62 18.30
CA GLN A 68 16.92 10.24 19.56
C GLN A 68 15.55 10.89 19.42
N ALA A 69 14.74 10.80 20.48
CA ALA A 69 13.44 11.43 20.51
C ALA A 69 13.53 12.96 20.50
N VAL A 70 12.63 13.60 19.76
CA VAL A 70 12.56 15.05 19.62
C VAL A 70 11.23 15.55 20.15
N TYR A 71 11.26 16.59 20.97
CA TYR A 71 10.10 17.30 21.49
C TYR A 71 9.95 18.64 20.78
N ILE A 72 8.74 18.89 20.28
CA ILE A 72 8.33 20.08 19.55
C ILE A 72 7.44 20.89 20.48
N GLN A 73 7.85 22.12 20.73
CA GLN A 73 7.09 23.10 21.52
C GLN A 73 6.62 24.23 20.61
N GLY A 74 5.41 24.73 20.87
CA GLY A 74 4.82 25.87 20.20
C GLY A 74 3.57 26.32 20.94
N ASP A 75 2.72 27.11 20.28
CA ASP A 75 1.44 27.57 20.84
C ASP A 75 0.35 26.48 20.85
N TRP A 76 0.68 25.27 20.40
CA TRP A 76 -0.16 24.07 20.46
C TRP A 76 0.34 23.11 21.54
N PRO A 77 -0.48 22.13 21.94
CA PRO A 77 -0.06 21.06 22.83
C PRO A 77 1.22 20.39 22.33
N GLY A 78 2.23 20.30 23.19
CA GLY A 78 3.54 19.79 22.80
C GLY A 78 3.47 18.40 22.16
N ILE A 79 4.41 18.11 21.26
CA ILE A 79 4.46 16.84 20.52
C ILE A 79 5.85 16.26 20.68
N ALA A 80 5.96 15.03 21.19
CA ALA A 80 7.22 14.28 21.14
C ALA A 80 7.14 13.20 20.07
N VAL A 81 8.19 13.04 19.26
CA VAL A 81 8.32 11.98 18.25
C VAL A 81 9.44 11.02 18.64
N TYR A 82 9.15 9.72 18.54
CA TYR A 82 10.04 8.65 19.00
C TYR A 82 10.47 7.75 17.84
N PRO A 83 11.73 7.85 17.38
CA PRO A 83 12.19 7.21 16.14
C PRO A 83 12.19 5.69 16.18
N ARG A 84 12.48 5.10 17.34
CA ARG A 84 12.61 3.65 17.48
C ARG A 84 11.27 2.92 17.50
N SER A 85 10.24 3.55 18.04
CA SER A 85 8.92 2.96 18.22
C SER A 85 7.92 3.35 17.12
N LEU A 86 8.28 4.29 16.23
CA LEU A 86 7.36 4.88 15.24
C LEU A 86 6.08 5.42 15.91
N THR A 87 6.25 6.04 17.08
CA THR A 87 5.16 6.65 17.85
C THR A 87 5.40 8.13 18.09
N ALA A 88 4.33 8.83 18.39
CA ALA A 88 4.36 10.18 18.90
C ALA A 88 3.54 10.28 20.19
N VAL A 89 3.88 11.24 21.04
CA VAL A 89 3.06 11.63 22.20
C VAL A 89 2.56 13.04 21.99
N VAL A 90 1.25 13.21 22.05
CA VAL A 90 0.59 14.52 22.03
C VAL A 90 0.16 14.88 23.45
N TYR A 91 0.80 15.89 24.05
CA TYR A 91 0.64 16.27 25.46
C TYR A 91 -0.66 17.05 25.78
N GLY A 92 -1.71 16.80 25.00
CA GLY A 92 -3.09 17.26 25.24
C GLY A 92 -4.13 16.25 24.72
N GLY A 93 -3.70 15.04 24.36
CA GLY A 93 -4.51 14.10 23.59
C GLY A 93 -4.55 14.46 22.11
N GLU A 94 -4.86 13.49 21.26
CA GLU A 94 -4.75 13.64 19.80
C GLU A 94 -5.67 14.74 19.22
N ASP A 95 -6.90 14.86 19.74
CA ASP A 95 -7.88 15.84 19.25
C ASP A 95 -7.50 17.29 19.54
N SER A 96 -6.57 17.50 20.48
CA SER A 96 -6.12 18.84 20.87
C SER A 96 -5.34 19.56 19.76
N LEU A 97 -4.83 18.82 18.76
CA LEU A 97 -4.12 19.38 17.60
C LEU A 97 -5.06 19.81 16.47
N ARG A 98 -6.34 19.41 16.50
CA ARG A 98 -7.31 19.68 15.43
C ARG A 98 -7.45 21.15 15.04
N PRO A 99 -7.45 22.13 15.98
CA PRO A 99 -7.51 23.56 15.64
C PRO A 99 -6.28 24.05 14.86
N TYR A 100 -5.13 23.39 15.02
CA TYR A 100 -3.84 23.82 14.48
C TYR A 100 -3.48 23.10 13.17
N ALA A 101 -4.00 21.89 12.95
CA ALA A 101 -3.66 21.05 11.80
C ALA A 101 -3.88 21.75 10.45
N GLY A 102 -4.91 22.60 10.33
CA GLY A 102 -5.23 23.33 9.11
C GLY A 102 -4.82 24.80 9.11
N THR A 103 -3.97 25.22 10.04
CA THR A 103 -3.48 26.60 10.15
C THR A 103 -2.17 26.73 9.39
N GLU A 104 -2.16 27.62 8.41
CA GLU A 104 -0.98 27.94 7.62
C GLU A 104 -0.05 28.90 8.37
N ASP A 105 1.25 28.81 8.08
CA ASP A 105 2.32 29.60 8.70
C ASP A 105 2.43 29.40 10.19
N LEU A 106 1.92 28.28 10.69
CA LEU A 106 2.05 27.89 12.09
C LEU A 106 3.53 27.88 12.54
N PRO A 107 4.50 27.34 11.76
CA PRO A 107 5.92 27.44 12.10
C PRO A 107 6.47 28.84 12.26
N LEU A 108 5.97 29.77 11.43
CA LEU A 108 6.49 31.13 11.31
C LEU A 108 5.87 32.05 12.37
N ARG A 109 4.65 31.71 12.83
CA ARG A 109 3.91 32.46 13.85
C ARG A 109 4.25 32.03 15.26
N ALA A 110 4.68 30.78 15.46
CA ALA A 110 5.01 30.25 16.77
C ALA A 110 6.52 30.28 17.04
N GLY A 111 6.90 30.56 18.29
CA GLY A 111 8.27 30.39 18.79
C GLY A 111 8.62 28.91 18.96
N LEU A 112 8.97 28.25 17.85
CA LEU A 112 9.25 26.82 17.83
C LEU A 112 10.58 26.46 18.44
N VAL A 113 10.57 25.49 19.36
CA VAL A 113 11.78 24.90 19.94
C VAL A 113 11.75 23.39 19.76
N PHE A 114 12.85 22.87 19.22
CA PHE A 114 13.12 21.44 19.18
C PHE A 114 14.11 21.10 20.28
N SER A 115 13.71 20.22 21.20
CA SER A 115 14.56 19.76 22.29
C SER A 115 14.53 18.24 22.39
N ARG A 116 15.42 17.67 23.19
CA ARG A 116 15.38 16.23 23.48
C ARG A 116 14.10 15.94 24.26
N ALA A 117 13.29 15.00 23.77
CA ALA A 117 12.11 14.58 24.51
C ALA A 117 12.51 13.87 25.82
N PRO A 118 11.73 14.04 26.90
CA PRO A 118 11.91 13.21 28.09
C PRO A 118 11.70 11.73 27.73
N GLU A 119 12.30 10.83 28.52
CA GLU A 119 11.92 9.42 28.45
C GLU A 119 10.43 9.30 28.81
N TYR A 120 9.71 8.44 28.08
CA TYR A 120 8.26 8.31 28.20
C TYR A 120 7.86 6.92 28.67
N ASP A 121 6.73 6.86 29.36
CA ASP A 121 6.05 5.61 29.68
C ASP A 121 5.42 5.03 28.41
N VAL A 122 5.69 3.75 28.14
CA VAL A 122 5.11 2.97 27.03
C VAL A 122 3.57 2.96 27.04
N ASN A 123 2.92 3.43 28.09
CA ASN A 123 1.46 3.57 28.20
C ASN A 123 0.96 5.02 28.33
N HIS A 124 1.76 6.01 27.90
CA HIS A 124 1.32 7.41 27.97
C HIS A 124 -0.03 7.60 27.25
N PRO A 125 -1.06 8.21 27.88
CA PRO A 125 -2.42 8.27 27.33
C PRO A 125 -2.51 9.04 26.01
N GLY A 126 -1.60 10.00 25.79
CA GLY A 126 -1.46 10.73 24.52
C GLY A 126 -0.57 10.05 23.48
N MET A 127 -0.13 8.80 23.70
CA MET A 127 0.70 8.08 22.74
C MET A 127 -0.13 7.57 21.57
N VAL A 128 0.32 7.87 20.36
CA VAL A 128 -0.30 7.45 19.11
C VAL A 128 0.75 6.92 18.13
N PRO A 129 0.38 6.00 17.23
CA PRO A 129 1.22 5.66 16.08
C PRO A 129 1.52 6.91 15.24
N LEU A 130 2.76 7.01 14.75
CA LEU A 130 3.20 8.19 14.01
C LEU A 130 2.45 8.36 12.69
N ASP A 131 2.18 7.26 11.98
CA ASP A 131 1.41 7.22 10.75
C ASP A 131 -0.01 7.78 10.96
N VAL A 132 -0.67 7.39 12.05
CA VAL A 132 -2.00 7.91 12.42
C VAL A 132 -1.96 9.43 12.65
N LEU A 133 -0.96 9.91 13.40
CA LEU A 133 -0.80 11.36 13.63
C LEU A 133 -0.54 12.10 12.31
N MET A 134 0.41 11.63 11.51
CA MET A 134 0.79 12.24 10.23
C MET A 134 -0.38 12.26 9.25
N TRP A 135 -1.15 11.17 9.18
CA TRP A 135 -2.39 11.10 8.40
C TRP A 135 -3.36 12.20 8.81
N LYS A 136 -3.67 12.34 10.11
CA LYS A 136 -4.61 13.37 10.60
C LYS A 136 -4.12 14.79 10.31
N LEU A 137 -2.83 15.06 10.51
CA LEU A 137 -2.24 16.36 10.22
C LEU A 137 -2.31 16.69 8.73
N ALA A 138 -2.05 15.70 7.86
CA ALA A 138 -2.12 15.87 6.41
C ALA A 138 -3.56 16.13 5.92
N LEU A 139 -4.54 15.41 6.46
CA LEU A 139 -5.96 15.69 6.19
C LEU A 139 -6.32 17.12 6.58
N GLY A 140 -5.90 17.55 7.77
CA GLY A 140 -6.15 18.89 8.30
C GLY A 140 -5.48 19.99 7.50
N ALA A 141 -4.25 19.76 7.02
CA ALA A 141 -3.45 20.71 6.24
C ALA A 141 -3.96 20.81 4.79
N SER A 142 -4.21 19.69 4.13
CA SER A 142 -4.64 19.64 2.72
C SER A 142 -5.99 20.34 2.53
N ARG A 143 -7.03 19.95 3.28
CA ARG A 143 -8.42 20.44 3.07
C ARG A 143 -8.87 20.41 1.59
N GLY A 144 -8.50 19.37 0.85
CA GLY A 144 -8.85 19.22 -0.57
C GLY A 144 -7.92 19.94 -1.53
N ARG A 145 -6.78 20.42 -1.03
CA ARG A 145 -5.74 21.05 -1.84
C ARG A 145 -4.66 20.04 -2.14
N LEU A 146 -4.05 20.19 -3.31
CA LEU A 146 -2.94 19.37 -3.74
C LEU A 146 -1.61 20.00 -3.26
N PRO A 147 -0.58 19.21 -2.89
CA PRO A 147 0.73 19.77 -2.58
C PRO A 147 1.29 20.60 -3.77
N LEU A 148 2.03 21.67 -3.47
CA LEU A 148 2.50 22.65 -4.48
C LEU A 148 3.17 21.98 -5.68
N ASP A 149 4.07 21.04 -5.42
CA ASP A 149 4.92 20.41 -6.43
C ASP A 149 4.37 19.11 -7.00
N THR A 150 3.06 18.86 -6.86
CA THR A 150 2.42 17.66 -7.42
C THR A 150 1.65 18.00 -8.71
N PRO A 151 2.08 17.48 -9.86
CA PRO A 151 1.32 17.53 -11.11
C PRO A 151 0.05 16.65 -11.08
N LEU A 152 -0.96 16.95 -11.89
CA LEU A 152 -2.18 16.11 -11.97
C LEU A 152 -1.95 14.77 -12.68
N ASP A 153 -0.93 14.72 -13.53
CA ASP A 153 -0.43 13.54 -14.23
C ASP A 153 0.53 12.70 -13.37
N THR A 154 0.67 13.03 -12.08
CA THR A 154 1.47 12.23 -11.14
C THR A 154 0.95 10.78 -11.10
N PRO A 155 1.77 9.78 -11.44
CA PRO A 155 1.38 8.38 -11.35
C PRO A 155 1.23 7.98 -9.88
N CYS A 156 0.06 7.47 -9.52
CA CYS A 156 -0.26 7.03 -8.17
C CYS A 156 -0.51 5.52 -8.16
N ALA A 157 0.17 4.82 -7.25
CA ALA A 157 -0.07 3.43 -6.91
C ALA A 157 0.21 3.23 -5.41
N LEU A 158 -0.53 2.33 -4.78
CA LEU A 158 -0.33 1.99 -3.38
C LEU A 158 0.69 0.86 -3.24
N TRP A 159 1.63 1.02 -2.33
CA TRP A 159 2.55 -0.05 -1.94
C TRP A 159 1.88 -1.13 -1.12
N GLU A 160 1.04 -0.68 -0.19
CA GLU A 160 0.27 -1.50 0.72
C GLU A 160 -1.10 -0.87 0.98
N TRP A 161 -2.00 -1.67 1.54
CA TRP A 161 -3.35 -1.22 1.84
C TRP A 161 -3.34 -0.30 3.07
N PRO A 162 -3.97 0.89 3.03
CA PRO A 162 -4.08 1.74 4.20
C PRO A 162 -4.81 1.01 5.32
N ASN A 163 -4.30 1.11 6.55
CA ASN A 163 -4.96 0.48 7.70
C ASN A 163 -6.20 1.28 8.15
N PHE A 164 -7.30 1.15 7.41
CA PHE A 164 -8.56 1.84 7.67
C PHE A 164 -9.25 1.47 9.00
N THR A 165 -8.73 0.48 9.75
CA THR A 165 -9.19 0.25 11.13
C THR A 165 -8.67 1.30 12.11
N ARG A 166 -7.62 2.04 11.72
CA ARG A 166 -6.95 3.08 12.53
C ARG A 166 -6.93 4.44 11.86
N LEU A 167 -6.83 4.48 10.53
CA LEU A 167 -6.79 5.70 9.75
C LEU A 167 -8.20 6.25 9.50
N ILE A 168 -8.33 7.58 9.48
CA ILE A 168 -9.59 8.24 9.14
C ILE A 168 -9.93 7.91 7.68
N VAL A 169 -11.10 7.31 7.47
CA VAL A 169 -11.65 7.01 6.14
C VAL A 169 -12.30 8.27 5.57
N THR A 170 -11.69 8.87 4.55
CA THR A 170 -12.24 10.04 3.84
C THR A 170 -13.30 9.61 2.82
N PRO A 171 -14.14 10.53 2.33
CA PRO A 171 -15.04 10.24 1.23
C PRO A 171 -14.28 9.63 0.05
N GLY A 172 -14.80 8.55 -0.52
CA GLY A 172 -14.16 7.85 -1.64
C GLY A 172 -12.86 7.09 -1.32
N ALA A 173 -12.33 7.14 -0.08
CA ALA A 173 -11.03 6.55 0.27
C ALA A 173 -10.90 5.07 -0.09
N MET A 174 -11.93 4.26 0.20
CA MET A 174 -11.94 2.83 -0.12
C MET A 174 -11.86 2.59 -1.63
N SER A 175 -12.57 3.39 -2.42
CA SER A 175 -12.58 3.28 -3.88
C SER A 175 -11.23 3.71 -4.49
N VAL A 176 -10.66 4.82 -4.00
CA VAL A 176 -9.34 5.29 -4.41
C VAL A 176 -8.28 4.26 -4.06
N ALA A 177 -8.29 3.73 -2.82
CA ALA A 177 -7.36 2.70 -2.40
C ALA A 177 -7.51 1.42 -3.23
N ALA A 178 -8.75 0.98 -3.50
CA ALA A 178 -9.00 -0.19 -4.34
C ALA A 178 -8.46 -0.04 -5.76
N LEU A 179 -8.58 1.16 -6.34
CA LEU A 179 -8.06 1.47 -7.66
C LEU A 179 -6.52 1.43 -7.66
N TRP A 180 -5.89 2.18 -6.77
CA TRP A 180 -4.43 2.34 -6.70
C TRP A 180 -3.69 1.10 -6.21
N ALA A 181 -4.36 0.19 -5.49
CA ALA A 181 -3.79 -1.12 -5.14
C ALA A 181 -3.73 -2.09 -6.32
N ARG A 182 -4.54 -1.86 -7.38
CA ARG A 182 -4.67 -2.76 -8.53
C ARG A 182 -3.89 -2.29 -9.74
N GLN A 183 -3.72 -0.98 -9.90
CA GLN A 183 -3.09 -0.38 -11.06
C GLN A 183 -2.56 1.02 -10.75
N VAL A 184 -1.60 1.45 -11.56
CA VAL A 184 -1.11 2.83 -11.54
C VAL A 184 -2.12 3.71 -12.28
N CYS A 185 -2.52 4.80 -11.66
CA CYS A 185 -3.39 5.81 -12.28
C CYS A 185 -2.90 7.21 -11.91
N THR A 186 -3.05 8.16 -12.82
CA THR A 186 -2.84 9.57 -12.50
C THR A 186 -3.95 10.11 -11.59
N LEU A 187 -3.72 11.25 -10.94
CA LEU A 187 -4.76 11.91 -10.15
C LEU A 187 -5.95 12.30 -11.02
N SER A 188 -5.71 12.82 -12.22
CA SER A 188 -6.77 13.18 -13.17
C SER A 188 -7.58 11.97 -13.62
N GLU A 189 -6.93 10.86 -13.96
CA GLU A 189 -7.64 9.61 -14.33
C GLU A 189 -8.44 9.06 -13.16
N THR A 190 -7.91 9.13 -11.94
CA THR A 190 -8.61 8.66 -10.73
C THR A 190 -9.92 9.41 -10.52
N ILE A 191 -9.89 10.74 -10.67
CA ILE A 191 -11.07 11.61 -10.59
C ILE A 191 -12.11 11.20 -11.64
N SER A 192 -11.70 11.04 -12.90
CA SER A 192 -12.60 10.68 -14.00
C SER A 192 -13.17 9.26 -13.88
N LEU A 193 -12.35 8.28 -13.51
CA LEU A 193 -12.75 6.87 -13.42
C LEU A 193 -13.72 6.61 -12.26
N LEU A 194 -13.44 7.18 -11.09
CA LEU A 194 -14.24 6.98 -9.89
C LEU A 194 -15.41 7.97 -9.79
N ARG A 195 -15.43 9.01 -10.64
CA ARG A 195 -16.42 10.11 -10.61
C ARG A 195 -16.51 10.74 -9.22
N LEU A 196 -15.36 10.92 -8.58
CA LEU A 196 -15.24 11.55 -7.27
C LEU A 196 -14.89 13.05 -7.43
N PRO A 197 -15.27 13.89 -6.47
CA PRO A 197 -14.76 15.26 -6.41
C PRO A 197 -13.23 15.28 -6.33
N ALA A 198 -12.60 16.27 -6.98
CA ALA A 198 -11.14 16.38 -7.04
C ALA A 198 -10.54 16.54 -5.63
N GLU A 199 -11.22 17.31 -4.78
CA GLU A 199 -10.87 17.52 -3.38
C GLU A 199 -10.78 16.22 -2.58
N ASP A 200 -11.68 15.25 -2.80
CA ASP A 200 -11.69 13.99 -2.07
C ASP A 200 -10.48 13.13 -2.44
N VAL A 201 -10.13 13.11 -3.73
CA VAL A 201 -8.92 12.43 -4.23
C VAL A 201 -7.66 13.11 -3.71
N PHE A 202 -7.61 14.45 -3.71
CA PHE A 202 -6.44 15.20 -3.25
C PHE A 202 -6.21 15.10 -1.74
N VAL A 203 -7.28 15.08 -0.93
CA VAL A 203 -7.18 14.82 0.51
C VAL A 203 -6.58 13.44 0.76
N PHE A 204 -7.11 12.40 0.10
CA PHE A 204 -6.61 11.04 0.25
C PHE A 204 -5.15 10.93 -0.20
N TYR A 205 -4.81 11.48 -1.37
CA TYR A 205 -3.45 11.53 -1.89
C TYR A 205 -2.49 12.18 -0.88
N SER A 206 -2.85 13.35 -0.36
CA SER A 206 -1.99 14.12 0.56
C SER A 206 -1.72 13.35 1.86
N ALA A 207 -2.74 12.67 2.37
CA ALA A 207 -2.60 11.84 3.57
C ALA A 207 -1.76 10.58 3.30
N ALA A 208 -1.98 9.91 2.16
CA ALA A 208 -1.23 8.73 1.75
C ALA A 208 0.26 9.02 1.51
N VAL A 209 0.59 10.15 0.91
CA VAL A 209 1.98 10.61 0.76
C VAL A 209 2.62 10.91 2.12
N ALA A 210 1.87 11.50 3.05
CA ALA A 210 2.40 11.86 4.38
C ALA A 210 2.80 10.65 5.25
N VAL A 211 2.33 9.46 4.90
CA VAL A 211 2.64 8.19 5.59
C VAL A 211 3.32 7.18 4.66
N ASP A 212 3.90 7.65 3.55
CA ASP A 212 4.67 6.84 2.60
C ASP A 212 3.91 5.67 1.93
N LEU A 213 2.58 5.73 1.86
CA LEU A 213 1.76 4.72 1.17
C LEU A 213 1.78 4.87 -0.36
N VAL A 214 2.06 6.09 -0.84
CA VAL A 214 2.18 6.43 -2.26
C VAL A 214 3.47 7.24 -2.42
N HIS A 215 4.35 6.82 -3.33
CA HIS A 215 5.43 7.69 -3.80
C HIS A 215 5.19 8.10 -5.26
N PRO A 216 5.29 9.40 -5.57
CA PRO A 216 5.07 9.92 -6.93
C PRO A 216 6.16 9.51 -7.95
N GLU A 217 7.22 8.80 -7.52
CA GLU A 217 8.43 8.57 -8.32
C GLU A 217 8.64 7.12 -8.79
N LEU A 218 7.67 6.21 -8.61
CA LEU A 218 7.92 4.80 -8.91
C LEU A 218 7.42 4.37 -10.29
N PRO A 219 8.26 3.68 -11.07
CA PRO A 219 7.78 2.91 -12.21
C PRO A 219 6.92 1.76 -11.67
N SER A 220 5.69 1.74 -12.15
CA SER A 220 4.69 0.67 -12.05
C SER A 220 5.20 -0.65 -11.47
N ARG A 221 4.71 -1.03 -10.29
CA ARG A 221 4.87 -2.40 -9.77
C ARG A 221 4.38 -3.37 -10.86
N PRO A 222 5.15 -4.38 -11.28
CA PRO A 222 4.61 -5.43 -12.11
C PRO A 222 3.45 -6.07 -11.33
N ALA A 223 2.30 -6.21 -12.00
CA ALA A 223 1.09 -6.79 -11.42
C ALA A 223 1.43 -8.03 -10.59
N PRO A 224 0.75 -8.28 -9.44
CA PRO A 224 1.01 -9.46 -8.64
C PRO A 224 0.94 -10.67 -9.58
N LEU A 225 2.02 -11.45 -9.59
CA LEU A 225 2.11 -12.71 -10.31
C LEU A 225 0.84 -13.48 -9.93
N ARG A 226 -0.12 -13.59 -10.86
CA ARG A 226 -1.31 -14.39 -10.63
C ARG A 226 -0.80 -15.75 -10.19
N SER A 227 -1.21 -16.18 -8.99
CA SER A 227 -0.90 -17.49 -8.45
C SER A 227 -0.97 -18.52 -9.57
N SER A 228 0.16 -19.16 -9.86
CA SER A 228 0.26 -20.34 -10.70
C SER A 228 -0.39 -21.54 -10.00
N ALA A 229 -1.66 -21.38 -9.64
CA ALA A 229 -2.54 -22.38 -9.08
C ALA A 229 -3.64 -22.70 -10.10
N GLN A 230 -3.24 -22.93 -11.35
CA GLN A 230 -4.08 -23.50 -12.40
C GLN A 230 -3.22 -24.10 -13.52
N LEU A 231 -2.28 -24.96 -13.12
CA LEU A 231 -1.81 -26.08 -13.93
C LEU A 231 -2.02 -27.32 -13.07
N GLN A 232 -3.28 -27.77 -13.01
CA GLN A 232 -3.59 -29.14 -12.61
C GLN A 232 -3.04 -30.06 -13.70
N PRO A 233 -2.13 -31.00 -13.41
CA PRO A 233 -1.85 -32.08 -14.34
C PRO A 233 -3.05 -33.05 -14.30
N GLN A 234 -3.72 -33.23 -15.45
CA GLN A 234 -4.64 -34.34 -15.63
C GLN A 234 -3.88 -35.69 -15.69
N PRO A 235 -4.53 -36.80 -15.32
CA PRO A 235 -3.89 -38.02 -14.82
C PRO A 235 -3.37 -38.93 -15.94
N GLN A 236 -2.18 -39.52 -15.74
CA GLN A 236 -1.74 -40.69 -16.50
C GLN A 236 -2.04 -41.98 -15.72
N PRO A 237 -2.64 -43.01 -16.35
CA PRO A 237 -3.12 -44.19 -15.66
C PRO A 237 -2.09 -45.33 -15.57
N VAL A 238 -2.21 -46.10 -14.47
CA VAL A 238 -1.76 -47.49 -14.17
C VAL A 238 -0.23 -47.67 -13.99
N ASP A 239 0.33 -48.12 -12.86
CA ASP A 239 -0.04 -49.29 -12.03
C ASP A 239 -0.02 -49.06 -10.49
N ALA A 240 -0.89 -49.80 -9.80
CA ALA A 240 -1.07 -49.83 -8.34
C ALA A 240 -0.37 -51.07 -7.72
N PRO A 241 -0.42 -51.29 -6.39
CA PRO A 241 -0.01 -50.42 -5.29
C PRO A 241 0.99 -51.14 -4.34
N SER A 242 1.69 -50.39 -3.47
CA SER A 242 2.17 -50.94 -2.19
C SER A 242 2.26 -49.86 -1.10
N PRO A 243 1.87 -50.16 0.15
CA PRO A 243 1.30 -49.14 1.04
C PRO A 243 2.23 -48.71 2.18
N ARG A 244 2.20 -47.39 2.42
CA ARG A 244 2.26 -46.68 3.72
C ARG A 244 3.49 -46.88 4.62
N ARG A 245 4.04 -45.75 5.07
CA ARG A 245 4.17 -45.44 6.51
C ARG A 245 4.39 -43.94 6.75
N SER A 246 3.29 -43.26 7.06
CA SER A 246 3.27 -41.88 7.56
C SER A 246 3.88 -41.84 8.97
N LEU A 247 5.03 -41.18 9.08
CA LEU A 247 5.76 -40.95 10.33
C LEU A 247 5.07 -39.96 11.28
N LEU A 248 3.96 -39.35 10.84
CA LEU A 248 3.22 -38.36 11.64
C LEU A 248 2.09 -38.99 12.48
N ARG A 249 1.85 -40.30 12.35
CA ARG A 249 0.85 -41.01 13.16
C ARG A 249 1.36 -41.45 14.55
N LYS A 250 2.68 -41.40 14.77
CA LYS A 250 3.29 -41.83 16.04
C LYS A 250 3.22 -40.80 17.17
N LEU A 251 2.88 -39.54 16.89
CA LEU A 251 2.77 -38.52 17.93
C LEU A 251 1.35 -38.36 18.49
N PHE A 252 0.31 -38.68 17.70
CA PHE A 252 -1.09 -38.49 18.12
C PHE A 252 -1.72 -39.70 18.83
N ASP A 253 -1.13 -40.90 18.74
CA ASP A 253 -1.61 -42.09 19.47
C ASP A 253 -1.17 -42.16 20.95
N ARG A 254 -0.46 -41.15 21.47
CA ARG A 254 0.01 -41.13 22.88
C ARG A 254 -0.84 -40.30 23.85
N LEU A 255 -2.00 -39.79 23.43
CA LEU A 255 -2.88 -39.02 24.31
C LEU A 255 -4.34 -39.50 24.33
N ARG A 256 -4.58 -40.79 24.03
CA ARG A 256 -5.89 -41.40 24.29
C ARG A 256 -5.83 -42.26 25.56
N PRO A 257 -6.57 -41.91 26.63
CA PRO A 257 -6.71 -42.77 27.81
C PRO A 257 -7.48 -44.05 27.44
N PRO A 258 -7.15 -45.22 28.02
CA PRO A 258 -7.92 -46.44 27.83
C PRO A 258 -9.18 -46.44 28.70
N ASP A 259 -10.34 -46.46 28.05
CA ASP A 259 -11.62 -46.83 28.67
C ASP A 259 -11.79 -48.36 28.64
N GLY A 260 -12.11 -48.92 29.81
CA GLY A 260 -12.82 -50.19 30.00
C GLY A 260 -11.95 -51.42 30.25
N PRO A 261 -12.50 -52.51 30.86
CA PRO A 261 -13.93 -52.82 30.93
C PRO A 261 -14.48 -53.28 32.30
N SER A 262 -15.80 -53.22 32.44
CA SER A 262 -16.61 -53.96 33.42
C SER A 262 -17.19 -55.24 32.80
N ALA A 263 -17.35 -56.27 33.65
CA ALA A 263 -18.16 -57.50 33.57
C ALA A 263 -17.28 -58.77 33.75
N ASP A 264 -17.15 -59.31 34.96
CA ASP A 264 -18.09 -60.18 35.69
C ASP A 264 -18.07 -61.63 35.17
N THR A 265 -17.67 -62.58 36.03
CA THR A 265 -18.13 -63.99 36.12
C THR A 265 -17.36 -64.69 37.26
N THR A 266 -18.07 -65.03 38.33
CA THR A 266 -17.71 -66.00 39.40
C THR A 266 -17.42 -67.41 38.87
N PRO A 267 -16.70 -68.24 39.65
CA PRO A 267 -17.30 -69.52 40.03
C PRO A 267 -17.13 -69.88 41.52
N SER A 268 -18.18 -70.44 42.09
CA SER A 268 -18.18 -71.20 43.35
C SER A 268 -17.43 -72.53 43.21
N SER A 269 -16.64 -72.92 44.22
CA SER A 269 -16.83 -74.16 45.01
C SER A 269 -15.66 -74.42 45.98
N HIS A 270 -15.98 -74.32 47.29
CA HIS A 270 -15.68 -75.21 48.43
C HIS A 270 -14.24 -75.68 48.73
N PRO A 271 -13.89 -76.05 49.99
CA PRO A 271 -14.67 -76.79 51.01
C PRO A 271 -15.32 -75.98 52.13
#